data_AF-Q8LA59-F1
#
_entry.id   AF-Q8LA59-F1
#
_cell.length_a   1.000
_cell.length_b   1.000
_cell.length_c   1.000
_cell.angle_alpha   90.00
_cell.angle_beta   90.00
_cell.angle_gamma   90.00
#
_symmetry.space_group_name_H-M   'P 1'
#
loop_
_entity.id
_entity.type
_entity.pdbx_description
1 polymer ?
#
loop_
_entity_poly.entity_id
_entity_poly.type
_entity_poly.pdbx_seq_one_letter_code
_entity_poly.pdbx_strand_id
1 'polypeptide(L)'
;MVDDTSPFLEVFCEVSGKDYRFTTGTKAEFAVSVINRKLGSLKPRVIYIEAAKEGEEPISFGDNASLLNYGLGWKLKTVVDADLPGTEKNNRQQRFSSVFSTGFAKDSAPEIGEQSLKYIGRIFFAFVLMFILGGLFTVALENLPRLILLFNNSFV
;
A
#
# COMPACT_ATOMS: atom_id res chain seq x y z
N MET A 1 2.71 45.01 7.32
CA MET A 1 2.77 43.78 6.50
C MET A 1 3.94 42.98 7.03
N VAL A 2 3.67 41.92 7.81
CA VAL A 2 4.73 40.99 8.21
C VAL A 2 4.92 40.06 7.02
N ASP A 3 6.04 40.25 6.33
CA ASP A 3 6.49 39.35 5.27
C ASP A 3 6.90 38.04 5.95
N ASP A 4 6.00 37.07 5.95
CA ASP A 4 6.16 35.77 6.62
C ASP A 4 7.00 34.81 5.77
N THR A 5 8.05 35.34 5.12
CA THR A 5 8.96 34.57 4.27
C THR A 5 9.98 33.87 5.16
N SER A 6 9.50 32.93 5.98
CA SER A 6 10.37 31.99 6.67
C SER A 6 11.18 31.23 5.60
N PRO A 7 12.53 31.20 5.70
CA PRO A 7 13.36 30.57 4.67
C PRO A 7 13.20 29.05 4.61
N PHE A 8 12.46 28.48 5.55
CA PHE A 8 12.15 27.07 5.66
C PHE A 8 10.71 26.88 6.15
N LEU A 9 10.17 25.70 5.88
CA LEU A 9 8.90 25.18 6.37
C LEU A 9 9.16 24.24 7.53
N GLU A 10 8.33 24.32 8.57
CA GLU A 10 8.33 23.39 9.69
C GLU A 10 7.17 22.41 9.56
N VAL A 11 7.48 21.12 9.69
CA VAL A 11 6.52 20.02 9.70
C VAL A 11 6.59 19.34 11.06
N PHE A 12 5.51 19.43 11.82
CA PHE A 12 5.40 18.76 13.12
C PHE A 12 5.16 17.26 12.91
N CYS A 13 6.00 16.43 13.51
CA CYS A 13 5.81 14.98 13.50
C CYS A 13 5.17 14.51 14.80
N GLU A 14 3.94 14.00 14.72
CA GLU A 14 3.20 13.49 15.88
C GLU A 14 3.90 12.28 16.51
N VAL A 15 4.57 11.44 15.71
CA VAL A 15 5.29 10.24 16.20
C VAL A 15 6.50 10.58 17.06
N SER A 16 7.31 11.55 16.64
CA SER A 16 8.52 11.93 17.38
C SER A 16 8.32 13.12 18.32
N GLY A 17 7.20 13.83 18.21
CA GLY A 17 6.93 15.07 18.94
C GLY A 17 7.89 16.20 18.56
N LYS A 18 8.43 16.20 17.34
CA LYS A 18 9.47 17.15 16.88
C LYS A 18 9.09 17.82 15.58
N ASP A 19 9.57 19.05 15.41
CA ASP A 19 9.51 19.78 14.15
C ASP A 19 10.69 19.45 13.23
N TYR A 20 10.38 19.14 11.98
CA TYR A 20 11.36 18.93 10.91
C TYR A 20 11.33 20.12 9.97
N ARG A 21 12.51 20.63 9.63
CA ARG A 21 12.67 21.79 8.75
C ARG A 21 13.01 21.37 7.33
N PHE A 22 12.31 21.95 6.37
CA PHE A 22 12.49 21.74 4.93
C PHE A 22 12.55 23.06 4.19
N THR A 23 13.20 23.12 3.04
CA THR A 23 13.12 24.32 2.18
C THR A 23 11.74 24.43 1.55
N THR A 24 11.29 25.65 1.29
CA THR A 24 10.06 25.90 0.53
C THR A 24 10.11 25.20 -0.83
N GLY A 25 9.02 24.57 -1.24
CA GLY A 25 8.95 23.84 -2.51
C GLY A 25 9.41 22.37 -2.45
N THR A 26 9.93 21.91 -1.31
CA THR A 26 10.27 20.49 -1.09
C THR A 26 9.07 19.60 -1.37
N LYS A 27 9.25 18.51 -2.13
CA LYS A 27 8.17 17.55 -2.38
C LYS A 27 7.75 16.82 -1.10
N ALA A 28 6.45 16.58 -0.94
CA ALA A 28 5.88 15.86 0.19
C ALA A 28 6.48 14.46 0.35
N GLU A 29 6.62 13.69 -0.74
CA GLU A 29 7.22 12.34 -0.71
C GLU A 29 8.63 12.34 -0.10
N PHE A 30 9.43 13.36 -0.44
CA PHE A 30 10.80 13.49 0.03
C PHE A 30 10.82 13.83 1.52
N ALA A 31 9.97 14.77 1.96
CA ALA A 31 9.86 15.13 3.36
C ALA A 31 9.42 13.93 4.22
N VAL A 32 8.41 13.17 3.78
CA VAL A 32 7.95 11.94 4.44
C VAL A 32 9.07 10.91 4.53
N SER A 33 9.83 10.69 3.44
CA SER A 33 10.97 9.77 3.42
C SER A 33 12.06 10.17 4.43
N VAL A 34 12.42 11.46 4.48
CA VAL A 34 13.40 11.99 5.44
C VAL A 34 12.93 11.81 6.88
N ILE A 35 11.66 12.10 7.17
CA ILE A 35 11.09 11.94 8.51
C ILE A 35 11.11 10.46 8.90
N ASN A 36 10.57 9.58 8.07
CA ASN A 36 10.54 8.14 8.33
C ASN A 36 11.95 7.55 8.51
N ARG A 37 12.95 8.02 7.74
CA ARG A 37 14.35 7.61 7.93
C ARG A 37 14.90 8.06 9.28
N LYS A 38 14.54 9.25 9.74
CA LYS A 38 14.93 9.78 11.06
C LYS A 38 14.18 9.12 12.22
N LEU A 39 12.96 8.63 11.99
CA LEU A 39 12.21 7.81 12.94
C LEU A 39 12.82 6.42 13.13
N GLY A 40 13.51 5.89 12.11
CA GLY A 40 14.17 4.60 12.19
C GLY A 40 13.17 3.44 12.35
N SER A 41 13.23 2.76 13.50
CA SER A 41 12.33 1.65 13.84
C SER A 41 11.08 2.08 14.62
N LEU A 42 10.90 3.38 14.90
CA LEU A 42 9.71 3.89 15.58
C LEU A 42 8.46 3.66 14.71
N LYS A 43 7.35 3.31 15.38
CA LYS A 43 6.03 3.14 14.79
C LYS A 43 5.03 4.06 15.51
N PRO A 44 3.94 4.49 14.85
CA PRO A 44 3.58 4.24 13.44
C PRO A 44 4.48 5.00 12.45
N ARG A 45 4.42 4.63 11.16
CA ARG A 45 5.12 5.38 10.10
C ARG A 45 4.25 6.53 9.61
N VAL A 46 4.90 7.60 9.17
CA VAL A 46 4.25 8.72 8.51
C VAL A 46 3.82 8.28 7.10
N ILE A 47 2.56 8.52 6.76
CA ILE A 47 1.99 8.24 5.43
C ILE A 47 2.10 9.47 4.55
N TYR A 48 1.59 10.61 5.02
CA TYR A 48 1.57 11.87 4.27
C TYR A 48 1.70 13.06 5.22
N ILE A 49 1.77 14.26 4.64
CA ILE A 49 1.79 15.52 5.36
C ILE A 49 0.51 16.28 4.99
N GLU A 50 -0.06 16.97 5.96
CA GLU A 50 -1.20 17.87 5.75
C GLU A 50 -0.93 19.24 6.36
N ALA A 51 -1.58 20.27 5.83
CA ALA A 51 -1.69 21.56 6.50
C ALA A 51 -2.99 21.57 7.31
N ALA A 52 -2.90 21.78 8.61
CA ALA A 52 -4.06 21.83 9.50
C ALA A 52 -4.18 23.23 10.13
N LYS A 53 -5.42 23.67 10.31
CA LYS A 53 -5.79 24.87 11.03
C LYS A 53 -7.02 24.58 11.89
N GLU A 54 -7.06 25.15 13.09
CA GLU A 54 -8.17 24.91 14.02
C GLU A 54 -9.50 25.39 13.43
N GLY A 55 -10.51 24.50 13.44
CA GLY A 55 -11.85 24.78 12.90
C GLY A 55 -11.96 24.69 11.37
N GLU A 56 -10.89 24.34 10.66
CA GLU A 56 -10.89 24.18 9.20
C GLU A 56 -10.53 22.74 8.78
N GLU A 57 -10.94 22.35 7.58
CA GLU A 57 -10.62 21.04 7.01
C GLU A 57 -9.12 20.99 6.61
N PRO A 58 -8.37 19.95 7.00
CA PRO A 58 -6.95 19.84 6.65
C PRO A 58 -6.73 19.69 5.14
N ILE A 59 -5.66 20.31 4.64
CA ILE A 59 -5.24 20.21 3.24
C ILE A 59 -4.18 19.12 3.13
N SER A 60 -4.54 18.00 2.51
CA SER A 60 -3.62 16.87 2.30
C SER A 60 -2.68 17.11 1.12
N PHE A 61 -1.39 16.87 1.31
CA PHE A 61 -0.40 16.92 0.23
C PHE A 61 -0.20 15.52 -0.38
N GLY A 62 -0.47 15.39 -1.68
CA GLY A 62 -0.11 14.19 -2.43
C GLY A 62 1.41 14.08 -2.63
N ASP A 63 1.90 12.89 -2.97
CA ASP A 63 3.34 12.57 -3.05
C ASP A 63 4.17 13.58 -3.86
N ASN A 64 3.64 14.00 -5.01
CA ASN A 64 4.29 14.94 -5.93
C ASN A 64 4.04 16.42 -5.61
N ALA A 65 3.23 16.73 -4.60
CA ALA A 65 2.93 18.11 -4.23
C ALA A 65 4.14 18.74 -3.53
N SER A 66 4.41 20.01 -3.86
CA SER A 66 5.36 20.83 -3.12
C SER A 66 4.75 21.29 -1.81
N LEU A 67 5.51 21.19 -0.72
CA LEU A 67 5.14 21.77 0.57
C LEU A 67 5.14 23.30 0.46
N LEU A 68 4.10 23.91 1.02
CA LEU A 68 3.84 25.34 0.97
C LEU A 68 3.39 25.83 2.35
N ASN A 69 3.65 27.10 2.64
CA ASN A 69 3.07 27.78 3.79
C ASN A 69 1.74 28.42 3.37
N TYR A 70 0.65 28.06 4.03
CA TYR A 70 -0.69 28.65 3.80
C TYR A 70 -0.94 29.92 4.64
N GLY A 71 0.04 30.37 5.40
CA GLY A 71 0.00 31.60 6.18
C GLY A 71 -0.56 31.42 7.59
N LEU A 72 -0.97 32.54 8.19
CA LEU A 72 -1.38 32.63 9.60
C LEU A 72 -2.41 31.55 10.01
N GLY A 73 -2.03 30.76 11.02
CA GLY A 73 -2.86 29.72 11.62
C GLY A 73 -2.75 28.34 10.98
N TRP A 74 -2.15 28.22 9.80
CA TRP A 74 -1.86 26.94 9.18
C TRP A 74 -0.56 26.35 9.68
N LYS A 75 -0.57 25.06 10.03
CA LYS A 75 0.62 24.31 10.44
C LYS A 75 0.72 23.03 9.65
N LEU A 76 1.91 22.72 9.15
CA LEU A 76 2.17 21.44 8.51
C LEU A 76 2.39 20.38 9.59
N LYS A 77 1.72 19.23 9.46
CA LYS A 77 1.87 18.10 10.36
C LYS A 77 1.85 16.78 9.60
N THR A 78 2.43 15.75 10.22
CA THR A 78 2.44 14.40 9.67
C THR A 78 1.17 13.65 10.01
N VAL A 79 0.64 12.87 9.07
CA VAL A 79 -0.41 11.89 9.33
C VAL A 79 0.18 10.49 9.35
N VAL A 80 -0.30 9.68 10.29
CA VAL A 80 0.19 8.33 10.56
C VAL A 80 -0.91 7.30 10.33
N ASP A 81 -0.51 6.06 10.03
CA ASP A 81 -1.42 4.93 9.75
C ASP A 81 -2.32 4.52 10.94
N ALA A 82 -2.09 5.09 12.12
CA ALA A 82 -2.83 4.75 13.33
C ALA A 82 -4.07 5.64 13.55
N ASP A 83 -4.09 6.86 12.99
CA ASP A 83 -5.05 7.90 13.33
C ASP A 83 -5.89 8.30 12.10
N LEU A 84 -6.79 7.40 11.69
CA LEU A 84 -8.06 7.84 11.10
C LEU A 84 -9.08 8.00 12.23
N PRO A 85 -9.20 9.18 12.87
CA PRO A 85 -10.26 9.45 13.82
C PRO A 85 -11.58 9.54 13.07
N GLY A 86 -12.31 8.42 13.01
CA GLY A 86 -13.60 8.37 12.34
C GLY A 86 -14.21 6.99 12.09
N THR A 87 -13.56 5.88 12.48
CA THR A 87 -14.19 4.56 12.32
C THR A 87 -14.18 3.80 13.65
N GLU A 88 -15.25 3.99 14.43
CA GLU A 88 -15.66 2.95 15.37
C GLU A 88 -15.79 1.63 14.62
N LYS A 89 -15.14 0.59 15.17
CA LYS A 89 -15.44 -0.84 15.00
C LYS A 89 -16.22 -1.21 13.74
N ASN A 90 -15.51 -1.62 12.68
CA ASN A 90 -15.88 -2.88 12.06
C ASN A 90 -14.69 -3.58 11.40
N ASN A 91 -14.47 -4.82 11.82
CA ASN A 91 -13.78 -5.81 11.03
C ASN A 91 -14.49 -5.93 9.69
N ARG A 92 -13.93 -5.34 8.63
CA ARG A 92 -13.98 -5.89 7.27
C ARG A 92 -13.08 -5.08 6.35
N GLN A 93 -12.25 -5.83 5.64
CA GLN A 93 -11.55 -5.41 4.44
C GLN A 93 -12.43 -4.48 3.60
N GLN A 94 -12.02 -3.22 3.46
CA GLN A 94 -12.40 -2.41 2.32
C GLN A 94 -11.12 -1.96 1.62
N ARG A 95 -10.73 -2.79 0.65
CA ARG A 95 -9.96 -2.35 -0.51
C ARG A 95 -10.74 -1.22 -1.17
N PHE A 96 -10.17 -0.03 -1.23
CA PHE A 96 -10.46 0.87 -2.34
C PHE A 96 -9.53 0.49 -3.50
N SER A 97 -10.10 -0.22 -4.46
CA SER A 97 -9.55 -0.39 -5.80
C SER A 97 -9.89 0.86 -6.61
N SER A 98 -8.93 1.74 -6.86
CA SER A 98 -8.94 2.60 -8.04
C SER A 98 -8.29 1.84 -9.20
N VAL A 99 -8.98 1.86 -10.33
CA VAL A 99 -8.74 1.04 -11.51
C VAL A 99 -8.21 1.95 -12.62
N PHE A 100 -7.13 1.50 -13.27
CA PHE A 100 -6.34 2.07 -14.38
C PHE A 100 -5.33 3.18 -14.00
N SER A 101 -4.01 3.03 -14.19
CA SER A 101 -3.31 2.42 -15.33
C SER A 101 -2.00 1.72 -14.95
N THR A 102 -1.81 0.55 -15.58
CA THR A 102 -0.58 -0.07 -16.11
C THR A 102 0.78 0.48 -15.67
N GLY A 103 1.58 -0.41 -15.08
CA GLY A 103 3.04 -0.29 -15.02
C GLY A 103 3.58 -0.40 -13.60
N PHE A 104 3.94 -1.62 -13.20
CA PHE A 104 4.59 -1.92 -11.93
C PHE A 104 5.81 -1.02 -11.70
N ALA A 105 5.74 -0.15 -10.69
CA ALA A 105 6.92 0.30 -9.97
C ALA A 105 7.24 -0.76 -8.90
N LYS A 106 8.40 -1.39 -9.04
CA LYS A 106 9.14 -1.94 -7.90
C LYS A 106 10.59 -1.58 -8.11
N ASP A 107 11.04 -0.55 -7.41
CA ASP A 107 12.46 -0.44 -7.10
C ASP A 107 12.65 -0.02 -5.65
N SER A 108 12.91 -1.03 -4.82
CA SER A 108 13.52 -0.97 -3.49
C SER A 108 13.74 -2.42 -3.04
N ALA A 109 14.95 -2.93 -3.28
CA ALA A 109 15.44 -4.23 -2.83
C ALA A 109 16.30 -4.09 -1.55
N PRO A 110 16.63 -5.16 -0.79
CA PRO A 110 16.07 -6.51 -0.76
C PRO A 110 15.68 -6.97 0.67
N GLU A 111 14.45 -7.46 0.87
CA GLU A 111 14.17 -8.49 1.88
C GLU A 111 14.04 -9.84 1.15
N ILE A 112 15.17 -10.49 0.93
CA ILE A 112 15.26 -11.81 0.30
C ILE A 112 14.92 -12.86 1.35
N GLY A 113 13.79 -13.54 1.19
CA GLY A 113 13.52 -14.78 1.90
C GLY A 113 12.08 -15.24 1.89
N GLU A 114 11.16 -14.49 2.50
CA GLU A 114 9.92 -15.12 2.98
C GLU A 114 8.69 -14.86 2.10
N GLN A 115 8.60 -13.69 1.47
CA GLN A 115 7.43 -13.37 0.62
C GLN A 115 7.50 -14.01 -0.77
N SER A 116 8.71 -14.15 -1.34
CA SER A 116 8.91 -14.75 -2.67
C SER A 116 8.60 -16.25 -2.69
N LEU A 117 8.96 -16.98 -1.62
CA LEU A 117 8.68 -18.41 -1.49
C LEU A 117 7.19 -18.72 -1.44
N LYS A 118 6.39 -17.83 -0.85
CA LYS A 118 4.92 -18.02 -0.79
C LYS A 118 4.27 -17.97 -2.16
N TYR A 119 4.74 -17.08 -3.05
CA TYR A 119 4.22 -16.99 -4.41
C TYR A 119 4.77 -18.11 -5.29
N ILE A 120 6.07 -18.42 -5.21
CA ILE A 120 6.66 -19.52 -5.99
C ILE A 120 6.06 -20.87 -5.62
N GLY A 121 5.80 -21.12 -4.33
CA GLY A 121 5.16 -22.33 -3.85
C GLY A 121 3.72 -22.46 -4.34
N ARG A 122 2.96 -21.36 -4.35
CA ARG A 122 1.59 -21.33 -4.92
C ARG A 122 1.58 -21.68 -6.41
N ILE A 123 2.56 -21.18 -7.16
CA ILE A 123 2.67 -21.43 -8.60
C ILE A 123 3.07 -22.89 -8.88
N PHE A 124 4.09 -23.40 -8.18
CA PHE A 124 4.49 -24.82 -8.29
C PHE A 124 3.35 -25.77 -7.92
N PHE A 125 2.62 -25.47 -6.85
CA PHE A 125 1.46 -26.27 -6.43
C PHE A 125 0.37 -26.30 -7.52
N ALA A 126 0.07 -25.16 -8.14
CA ALA A 126 -0.88 -25.09 -9.24
C ALA A 126 -0.43 -25.93 -10.45
N PHE A 127 0.86 -25.90 -10.81
CA PHE A 127 1.39 -26.74 -11.88
C PHE A 127 1.25 -28.23 -11.57
N VAL A 128 1.58 -28.66 -10.34
CA VAL A 128 1.43 -30.07 -9.92
C VAL A 128 -0.04 -30.52 -10.06
N LEU A 129 -0.99 -29.70 -9.58
CA LEU A 129 -2.42 -30.00 -9.73
C LEU A 129 -2.86 -30.07 -11.20
N MET A 130 -2.36 -29.16 -12.04
CA MET A 130 -2.65 -29.16 -13.47
C MET A 130 -2.13 -30.43 -14.15
N PHE A 131 -0.91 -30.88 -13.83
CA PHE A 131 -0.35 -32.12 -14.36
C PHE A 131 -1.13 -33.36 -13.91
N ILE A 132 -1.53 -33.43 -12.63
CA ILE A 132 -2.35 -34.53 -12.12
C ILE A 132 -3.71 -34.55 -12.81
N LEU A 133 -4.38 -33.40 -12.90
CA LEU A 133 -5.69 -33.30 -13.54
C LEU A 133 -5.61 -33.60 -15.04
N GLY A 134 -4.59 -33.07 -15.73
CA GLY A 134 -4.33 -33.34 -17.14
C GLY A 134 -4.04 -34.81 -17.40
N GLY A 135 -3.18 -35.43 -16.60
CA GLY A 135 -2.88 -36.86 -16.72
C GLY A 135 -4.09 -37.75 -16.46
N LEU A 136 -4.85 -37.45 -15.39
CA LEU A 136 -6.09 -38.17 -15.10
C LEU A 136 -7.12 -38.03 -16.23
N PHE A 137 -7.24 -36.82 -16.78
CA PHE A 137 -8.13 -36.54 -17.90
C PHE A 137 -7.69 -37.29 -19.17
N THR A 138 -6.39 -37.35 -19.47
CA THR A 138 -5.87 -38.15 -20.59
C THR A 138 -6.18 -39.63 -20.42
N VAL A 139 -5.97 -40.20 -19.23
CA VAL A 139 -6.31 -41.61 -18.94
C VAL A 139 -7.82 -41.85 -19.08
N ALA A 140 -8.65 -40.91 -18.61
CA ALA A 140 -10.10 -41.00 -18.77
C ALA A 140 -10.53 -40.92 -20.24
N LEU A 141 -9.89 -40.06 -21.06
CA LEU A 141 -10.15 -39.96 -22.50
C LEU A 141 -9.68 -41.20 -23.27
N GLU A 142 -8.55 -41.78 -22.90
CA GLU A 142 -8.05 -43.02 -23.50
C GLU A 142 -8.98 -44.21 -23.19
N ASN A 143 -9.51 -44.23 -21.97
CA ASN A 143 -10.45 -45.26 -21.52
C ASN A 143 -11.92 -44.89 -21.80
N LEU A 144 -12.19 -43.77 -22.48
CA LEU A 144 -13.53 -43.25 -22.73
C LEU A 144 -14.46 -44.25 -23.41
N PRO A 145 -14.04 -45.06 -24.40
CA PRO A 145 -14.89 -46.09 -24.97
C PRO A 145 -15.31 -47.16 -23.95
N ARG A 146 -14.40 -47.56 -23.04
CA ARG A 146 -14.70 -48.52 -21.96
C ARG A 146 -15.55 -47.89 -20.85
N LEU A 147 -15.32 -46.62 -20.53
CA LEU A 147 -16.10 -45.84 -19.57
C LEU A 147 -17.57 -45.70 -20.02
N ILE A 148 -17.79 -45.39 -21.30
CA ILE A 148 -19.14 -45.32 -21.88
C ILE A 148 -19.83 -46.68 -21.82
N LEU A 149 -19.13 -47.79 -22.11
CA LEU A 149 -19.69 -49.13 -21.99
C LEU A 149 -20.03 -49.52 -20.54
N LEU A 150 -19.22 -49.11 -19.55
CA LEU A 150 -19.53 -49.32 -18.13
C LEU A 150 -20.80 -48.58 -17.70
N PHE A 151 -20.98 -47.32 -18.09
CA PHE A 151 -22.19 -46.57 -17.77
C PHE A 151 -23.42 -47.08 -18.51
N ASN A 152 -23.26 -47.58 -19.75
CA ASN A 152 -24.35 -48.14 -20.54
C ASN A 152 -24.80 -49.52 -20.04
N ASN A 153 -23.88 -50.36 -19.55
CA ASN A 153 -24.21 -51.66 -18.95
C ASN A 153 -24.70 -51.57 -17.49
N SER A 154 -24.47 -50.45 -16.82
CA SER A 154 -24.90 -50.26 -15.43
C SER A 154 -26.31 -49.67 -15.29
N PHE A 155 -27.02 -49.44 -16.40
CA PHE A 155 -28.41 -48.94 -16.45
C PHE A 155 -29.43 -50.01 -16.90
N VAL A 156 -29.06 -51.30 -16.83
CA VAL A 156 -29.96 -52.45 -17.00
C VAL A 156 -29.96 -53.27 -15.71
#